data_AF-A0A420I503-F1
#
_entry.id   AF-A0A420I503-F1
#
_cell.length_a   1.000
_cell.length_b   1.000
_cell.length_c   1.000
_cell.angle_alpha   90.00
_cell.angle_beta   90.00
_cell.angle_gamma   90.00
#
_symmetry.space_group_name_H-M   'P 1'
#
loop_
_entity.id
_entity.type
_entity.pdbx_description
1 polymer ?
#
loop_
_entity_poly.entity_id
_entity_poly.type
_entity_poly.pdbx_seq_one_letter_code
_entity_poly.pdbx_strand_id
1 'polypeptide(L)' 'MAGQNQTSLRNLCIRKLWPMPVYNLVAATGGYLYNVVILGHAIVGDIHDTDFEAREAAASNALLLYGDRL' A
#
# COMPACT_ATOMS: atom_id res chain seq x y z
N MET A 1 -16.15 -2.14 -2.72
CA MET A 1 -15.77 -0.78 -2.29
C MET A 1 -14.29 -0.58 -2.60
N ALA A 2 -13.91 0.53 -3.23
CA ALA A 2 -12.48 0.84 -3.42
C ALA A 2 -11.95 1.50 -2.14
N GLY A 3 -10.80 1.06 -1.65
CA GLY A 3 -10.19 1.61 -0.44
C GLY A 3 -9.62 3.01 -0.67
N GLN A 4 -9.77 3.89 0.33
CA GLN A 4 -9.41 5.31 0.22
C GLN A 4 -7.89 5.48 0.08
N ASN A 5 -7.10 4.71 0.83
CA ASN A 5 -5.65 4.78 0.80
C ASN A 5 -5.10 4.16 -0.49
N GLN A 6 -5.62 2.99 -0.90
CA GLN A 6 -5.26 2.37 -2.17
C GLN A 6 -5.51 3.31 -3.36
N THR A 7 -6.66 4.00 -3.36
CA THR A 7 -7.01 4.97 -4.41
C THR A 7 -6.10 6.20 -4.37
N SER A 8 -5.83 6.73 -3.18
CA SER A 8 -4.96 7.90 -3.01
C SER A 8 -3.53 7.62 -3.45
N LEU A 9 -3.00 6.43 -3.12
CA LEU A 9 -1.67 6.00 -3.51
C LEU A 9 -1.55 5.80 -5.03
N ARG A 10 -2.56 5.20 -5.65
CA ARG A 10 -2.66 5.11 -7.11
C ARG A 10 -2.64 6.50 -7.76
N ASN A 11 -3.45 7.42 -7.26
CA ASN A 11 -3.52 8.79 -7.77
C ASN A 11 -2.20 9.56 -7.56
N LEU A 12 -1.49 9.33 -6.45
CA LEU A 12 -0.15 9.87 -6.24
C LEU A 12 0.81 9.37 -7.32
N CYS A 13 0.84 8.05 -7.57
CA CYS A 13 1.73 7.47 -8.58
C CYS A 13 1.43 8.02 -9.98
N ILE A 14 0.15 8.19 -10.34
CA ILE A 14 -0.25 8.81 -11.61
C ILE A 14 0.28 10.25 -11.69
N ARG A 15 0.03 11.08 -10.66
CA ARG A 15 0.43 12.49 -10.65
C ARG A 15 1.94 12.68 -10.72
N LYS A 16 2.70 11.78 -10.10
CA LYS A 16 4.18 11.83 -10.07
C LYS A 16 4.84 11.07 -11.22
N LEU A 17 4.05 10.49 -12.14
CA LEU A 17 4.54 9.63 -13.23
C LEU A 17 5.40 8.45 -12.72
N TRP A 18 5.04 7.92 -11.55
CA TRP A 18 5.70 6.75 -10.98
C TRP A 18 5.06 5.46 -11.48
N PRO A 19 5.80 4.33 -11.46
CA PRO A 19 5.21 3.02 -11.67
C PRO A 19 4.02 2.79 -10.72
N MET A 20 3.00 2.08 -11.20
CA MET A 20 1.82 1.77 -10.39
C MET A 20 2.19 0.93 -9.17
N PRO A 21 1.53 1.14 -8.01
CA PRO A 21 1.78 0.35 -6.81
C PRO A 21 1.40 -1.11 -7.02
N VAL A 22 2.26 -2.03 -6.59
CA VAL A 22 2.02 -3.48 -6.64
C VAL A 22 1.86 -4.02 -5.23
N TYR A 23 0.75 -4.69 -4.96
CA TYR A 23 0.47 -5.29 -3.65
C TYR A 23 0.82 -6.78 -3.66
N ASN A 24 1.70 -7.21 -2.77
CA ASN A 24 2.05 -8.63 -2.63
C ASN A 24 1.64 -9.13 -1.25
N LEU A 25 1.01 -10.31 -1.23
CA LEU A 25 0.71 -11.01 0.01
C LEU A 25 2.02 -11.51 0.63
N VAL A 26 2.20 -11.25 1.92
CA VAL A 26 3.33 -11.69 2.72
C VAL A 26 2.83 -12.79 3.67
N ALA A 27 3.64 -13.83 3.87
CA ALA A 27 3.31 -14.88 4.83
C ALA A 27 3.20 -14.29 6.24
N ALA A 28 2.07 -14.50 6.89
CA ALA A 28 1.81 -14.10 8.27
C ALA A 28 1.02 -15.19 9.00
N THR A 29 1.25 -15.33 10.31
CA THR A 29 0.49 -16.24 11.16
C THR A 29 -0.69 -15.48 11.77
N GLY A 30 -1.91 -15.80 11.35
CA GLY A 30 -3.14 -15.28 11.96
C GLY A 30 -3.75 -14.04 11.28
N GLY A 31 -3.62 -13.91 9.96
CA GLY A 31 -4.28 -12.86 9.20
C GLY A 31 -3.65 -12.64 7.83
N TYR A 32 -4.00 -11.52 7.21
CA TYR A 32 -3.46 -11.04 5.96
C TYR A 32 -2.44 -9.95 6.23
N LEU A 33 -1.26 -10.09 5.62
CA LEU A 33 -0.23 -9.07 5.61
C LEU A 33 0.13 -8.76 4.17
N TYR A 34 0.11 -7.49 3.80
CA TYR A 34 0.50 -7.06 2.47
C TYR A 34 1.71 -6.14 2.54
N ASN A 35 2.56 -6.23 1.54
CA ASN A 35 3.45 -5.13 1.19
C ASN A 35 2.95 -4.43 -0.07
N VAL A 36 3.32 -3.16 -0.23
CA VAL A 36 3.16 -2.42 -1.46
C VAL A 36 4.54 -2.02 -1.98
N VAL A 37 4.80 -2.30 -3.26
CA VAL A 37 6.04 -1.95 -3.95
C VAL A 37 5.81 -0.71 -4.80
N ILE A 38 6.55 0.36 -4.51
CA ILE A 38 6.58 1.61 -5.28
C ILE A 38 8.03 2.05 -5.44
N LEU A 39 8.42 2.45 -6.65
CA LEU A 39 9.79 2.90 -6.96
C LEU A 39 10.88 1.90 -6.54
N GLY A 40 10.57 0.60 -6.53
CA GLY A 40 11.50 -0.45 -6.09
C GLY A 40 11.61 -0.63 -4.57
N HIS A 41 10.88 0.17 -3.78
CA HIS A 41 10.82 0.03 -2.32
C HIS A 41 9.58 -0.75 -1.92
N ALA A 42 9.77 -1.81 -1.12
CA ALA A 42 8.68 -2.57 -0.52
C ALA A 42 8.34 -1.98 0.85
N ILE A 43 7.08 -1.60 1.05
CA ILE A 43 6.57 -1.03 2.30
C ILE A 43 5.53 -1.98 2.84
N VAL A 44 5.77 -2.49 4.04
CA VAL A 44 4.91 -3.50 4.68
C VAL A 44 3.82 -2.78 5.48
N GLY A 45 2.59 -3.28 5.37
CA GLY A 45 1.46 -2.88 6.21
C GLY A 45 1.43 -3.62 7.54
N ASP A 46 0.28 -3.61 8.19
CA ASP A 46 0.02 -4.40 9.40
C ASP A 46 -0.79 -5.66 9.08
N ILE A 47 -0.81 -6.61 10.02
CA ILE A 47 -1.64 -7.82 9.91
C ILE A 47 -3.10 -7.44 10.19
N HIS A 48 -3.99 -7.82 9.29
CA HIS A 48 -5.44 -7.62 9.45
C HIS A 48 -6.22 -8.90 9.15
N ASP A 49 -7.49 -8.93 9.57
CA ASP A 49 -8.36 -10.09 9.38
C ASP A 49 -8.83 -10.25 7.92
N THR A 50 -8.69 -9.20 7.10
CA THR A 50 -9.12 -9.20 5.70
C THR A 50 -8.03 -8.72 4.74
N ASP A 51 -8.01 -9.27 3.52
CA ASP A 51 -7.14 -8.79 2.42
C ASP A 51 -7.29 -7.28 2.16
N PHE A 52 -8.52 -6.78 2.27
CA PHE A 52 -8.83 -5.39 1.97
C PHE A 52 -8.17 -4.44 2.97
N GLU A 53 -8.31 -4.71 4.27
CA GLU A 53 -7.72 -3.89 5.34
C GLU A 53 -6.20 -3.98 5.34
N ALA A 54 -5.64 -5.17 5.11
CA ALA A 54 -4.19 -5.34 5.01
C ALA A 54 -3.58 -4.53 3.84
N ARG A 55 -4.28 -4.44 2.70
CA ARG A 55 -3.87 -3.57 1.58
C ARG A 55 -4.06 -2.10 1.89
N GLU A 56 -5.13 -1.72 2.60
CA GLU A 56 -5.32 -0.33 3.05
C GLU A 56 -4.21 0.12 4.00
N ALA A 57 -3.78 -0.75 4.91
CA ALA A 57 -2.68 -0.49 5.84
C ALA A 57 -1.34 -0.31 5.10
N ALA A 58 -1.01 -1.22 4.18
CA ALA A 58 0.19 -1.10 3.35
C ALA A 58 0.17 0.20 2.53
N ALA A 59 -0.99 0.57 1.96
CA ALA A 59 -1.16 1.81 1.22
C ALA A 59 -1.00 3.05 2.11
N SER A 60 -1.54 3.01 3.33
CA SER A 60 -1.41 4.08 4.32
C SER A 60 0.06 4.34 4.67
N ASN A 61 0.83 3.29 4.97
CA ASN A 61 2.25 3.40 5.28
C ASN A 61 3.06 3.98 4.11
N ALA A 62 2.74 3.58 2.87
CA ALA A 62 3.38 4.16 1.69
C ALA A 62 3.02 5.64 1.49
N LEU A 63 1.77 6.03 1.76
CA LEU A 63 1.35 7.44 1.72
C LEU A 63 2.03 8.27 2.81
N LEU A 64 2.27 7.74 4.00
CA LEU A 64 3.04 8.43 5.04
C LEU A 64 4.49 8.69 4.60
N LEU A 65 5.09 7.75 3.86
CA LEU A 65 6.49 7.87 3.41
C LEU A 65 6.67 8.77 2.16
N TYR A 66 5.66 8.83 1.30
CA TYR A 66 5.76 9.52 -0.01
C TYR A 66 4.77 10.67 -0.20
N GLY A 67 3.72 10.76 0.61
CA GLY A 67 2.66 11.78 0.51
C GLY A 67 3.14 13.17 0.92
N ASP A 68 4.00 13.25 1.93
CA ASP A 68 4.53 14.52 2.46
C ASP A 68 5.84 14.98 1.80
N ARG A 69 6.43 14.14 0.93
CA ARG A 69 7.61 14.51 0.13
C ARG A 69 7.19 15.30 -1.13
N LEU A 70 6.76 16.54 -0.91
CA LEU A 70 6.65 17.59 -1.92
C LEU A 70 7.94 18.42 -1.96
#